data_AF-A0ABC9EPZ4-F1
#
_entry.id   AF-A0ABC9EPZ4-F1
#
_cell.length_a   1.000
_cell.length_b   1.000
_cell.length_c   1.000
_cell.angle_alpha   90.00
_cell.angle_beta   90.00
_cell.angle_gamma   90.00
#
_symmetry.space_group_name_H-M   'P 1'
#
loop_
_entity.id
_entity.type
_entity.pdbx_description
1 polymer ?
#
loop_
_entity_poly.entity_id
_entity_poly.type
_entity_poly.pdbx_seq_one_letter_code
_entity_poly.pdbx_strand_id
1 'polypeptide(L)'
;MTLFVESFIKVSWNLDTLGDFVIMRSNGQPVYNFCVTVDDATMQISHVIRAEEHLPNTLRQALIYKALGFPMPSFAHVSLILAPDKSKLSKRHGATSVGQYKEMGYLPQAMVNYLALLGWGDGTENEFFTIDDLVEKFTINRVNKSGAVFDATKLKWMNGQHLRSIPQDELIKAFEDQWKNTGILQESDSGFAKEAAELLKDGIDLITEADAALTNLLSYPLHATLSSDEAKPVVQDKISVVASGLISAYDSGELNQALTEGRDGWQKWVKGFGKSLKRKGKGLFMPLRVLLTGKLHGPEMGGSMALIHKAGICGAVTPQSNFVTLDERFRILKEVDWESLAKEQESPAESAVPAAS
;
A
#
# COMPACT_ATOMS: atom_id res chain seq x y z
N MET A 1 -28.00 32.09 -26.02
CA MET A 1 -28.88 31.31 -25.11
C MET A 1 -28.26 31.27 -23.72
N THR A 2 -29.05 31.48 -22.67
CA THR A 2 -28.59 31.36 -21.27
C THR A 2 -29.13 30.06 -20.70
N LEU A 3 -28.23 29.20 -20.22
CA LEU A 3 -28.58 28.00 -19.47
C LEU A 3 -28.33 28.27 -17.99
N PHE A 4 -29.31 27.98 -17.15
CA PHE A 4 -29.15 28.03 -15.70
C PHE A 4 -28.66 26.66 -15.23
N VAL A 5 -27.44 26.63 -14.70
CA VAL A 5 -26.95 25.53 -13.87
C VAL A 5 -27.32 25.91 -12.44
N GLU A 6 -28.22 25.16 -11.80
CA GLU A 6 -28.62 25.48 -10.43
C GLU A 6 -27.41 25.45 -9.49
N SER A 7 -27.26 26.56 -8.77
CA SER A 7 -26.18 26.90 -7.85
C SER A 7 -24.77 26.95 -8.47
N PHE A 8 -24.39 28.13 -9.02
CA PHE A 8 -23.06 28.76 -8.89
C PHE A 8 -22.34 29.26 -10.16
N ILE A 9 -22.80 29.03 -11.40
CA ILE A 9 -22.25 29.72 -12.61
C ILE A 9 -23.30 29.85 -13.72
N LYS A 10 -23.52 31.07 -14.23
CA LYS A 10 -24.27 31.32 -15.47
C LYS A 10 -23.33 31.19 -16.67
N VAL A 11 -23.59 30.21 -17.52
CA VAL A 11 -22.88 30.07 -18.81
C VAL A 11 -23.78 30.57 -19.92
N SER A 12 -23.24 31.45 -20.77
CA SER A 12 -23.98 32.04 -21.90
C SER A 12 -23.16 31.90 -23.17
N TRP A 13 -23.84 31.53 -24.25
CA TRP A 13 -23.23 31.39 -25.57
C TRP A 13 -23.88 32.34 -26.57
N ASN A 14 -23.04 32.90 -27.44
CA ASN A 14 -23.51 33.56 -28.66
C ASN A 14 -23.86 32.49 -29.70
N LEU A 15 -25.12 32.47 -30.14
CA LEU A 15 -25.62 31.50 -31.11
C LEU A 15 -25.03 31.72 -32.50
N ASP A 16 -24.60 32.95 -32.83
CA ASP A 16 -24.02 33.27 -34.15
C ASP A 16 -22.73 32.49 -34.44
N THR A 17 -22.09 31.99 -33.38
CA THR A 17 -20.86 31.18 -33.48
C THR A 17 -21.13 29.69 -33.67
N LEU A 18 -22.38 29.24 -33.50
CA LEU A 18 -22.80 27.85 -33.59
C LEU A 18 -23.63 27.69 -34.87
N GLY A 19 -22.98 27.45 -35.99
CA GLY A 19 -23.68 27.06 -37.22
C GLY A 19 -24.44 25.74 -37.08
N ASP A 20 -25.19 25.38 -38.12
CA ASP A 20 -25.93 24.12 -38.16
C ASP A 20 -25.00 22.93 -37.91
N PHE A 21 -25.43 22.04 -37.03
CA PHE A 21 -24.66 20.85 -36.66
C PHE A 21 -25.41 19.59 -37.07
N VAL A 22 -24.64 18.58 -37.45
CA VAL A 22 -25.17 17.26 -37.82
C VAL A 22 -25.87 16.65 -36.62
N ILE A 23 -27.09 16.13 -36.81
CA ILE A 23 -27.82 15.31 -35.84
C ILE A 23 -27.98 13.85 -36.30
N MET A 24 -27.89 13.61 -37.62
CA MET A 24 -27.98 12.30 -38.24
C MET A 24 -27.03 12.21 -39.43
N ARG A 25 -26.31 11.10 -39.56
CA ARG A 25 -25.42 10.82 -40.69
C ARG A 25 -26.22 10.41 -41.92
N SER A 26 -25.60 10.46 -43.10
CA SER A 26 -26.24 10.06 -44.38
C SER A 26 -26.65 8.59 -44.42
N ASN A 27 -26.04 7.73 -43.59
CA ASN A 27 -26.43 6.33 -43.43
C ASN A 27 -27.59 6.11 -42.44
N GLY A 28 -28.27 7.18 -42.00
CA GLY A 28 -29.40 7.13 -41.07
C GLY A 28 -29.02 6.96 -39.59
N GLN A 29 -27.72 6.89 -39.25
CA GLN A 29 -27.31 6.75 -37.85
C GLN A 29 -27.32 8.11 -37.14
N PRO A 30 -28.02 8.24 -36.00
CA PRO A 30 -27.97 9.45 -35.19
C PRO A 30 -26.58 9.64 -34.57
N VAL A 31 -26.22 10.88 -34.28
CA VAL A 31 -24.93 11.23 -33.66
C VAL A 31 -25.08 11.51 -32.17
N TYR A 32 -23.97 11.48 -31.44
CA TYR A 32 -23.89 11.60 -29.98
C TYR A 32 -24.86 12.62 -29.36
N ASN A 33 -24.86 13.88 -29.80
CA ASN A 33 -25.69 14.93 -29.18
C ASN A 33 -27.20 14.68 -29.37
N PHE A 34 -27.61 14.04 -30.47
CA PHE A 34 -28.99 13.64 -30.68
C PHE A 34 -29.36 12.44 -29.81
N CYS A 35 -28.55 11.36 -29.86
CA CYS A 35 -28.79 10.16 -29.07
C CYS A 35 -28.90 10.48 -27.58
N VAL A 36 -27.89 11.12 -27.00
CA VAL A 36 -27.85 11.40 -25.56
C VAL A 36 -29.00 12.29 -25.11
N THR A 37 -29.40 13.27 -25.92
CA THR A 37 -30.54 14.14 -25.57
C THR A 37 -31.86 13.37 -25.55
N VAL A 38 -32.07 12.51 -26.55
CA VAL A 38 -33.29 11.69 -26.62
C VAL A 38 -33.30 10.64 -25.51
N ASP A 39 -32.18 9.97 -25.26
CA ASP A 39 -32.04 8.98 -24.19
C ASP A 39 -32.24 9.64 -22.82
N ASP A 40 -31.54 10.74 -22.51
CA ASP A 40 -31.70 11.46 -21.25
C ASP A 40 -33.16 11.91 -21.03
N ALA A 41 -33.82 12.45 -22.06
CA ALA A 41 -35.22 12.88 -21.98
C ALA A 41 -36.18 11.71 -21.74
N THR A 42 -36.01 10.62 -22.48
CA THR A 42 -36.88 9.44 -22.39
C THR A 42 -36.65 8.61 -21.12
N MET A 43 -35.43 8.66 -20.58
CA MET A 43 -35.06 8.08 -19.27
C MET A 43 -35.34 9.02 -18.10
N GLN A 44 -35.92 10.21 -18.35
CA GLN A 44 -36.29 11.20 -17.33
C GLN A 44 -35.10 11.64 -16.45
N ILE A 45 -33.92 11.78 -17.05
CA ILE A 45 -32.74 12.26 -16.35
C ILE A 45 -33.01 13.68 -15.84
N SER A 46 -32.84 13.88 -14.53
CA SER A 46 -33.04 15.19 -13.89
C SER A 46 -31.75 16.00 -13.80
N HIS A 47 -30.61 15.32 -13.64
CA HIS A 47 -29.29 15.93 -13.46
C HIS A 47 -28.26 15.19 -14.32
N VAL A 48 -27.63 15.91 -15.25
CA VAL A 48 -26.51 15.43 -16.04
C VAL A 48 -25.21 15.90 -15.39
N ILE A 49 -24.45 14.97 -14.82
CA ILE A 49 -23.14 15.24 -14.21
C ILE A 49 -22.06 14.68 -15.12
N ARG A 50 -21.15 15.51 -15.63
CA ARG A 50 -20.10 15.08 -16.59
C ARG A 50 -18.88 15.98 -16.56
N ALA A 51 -17.79 15.54 -17.19
CA ALA A 51 -16.56 16.32 -17.29
C ALA A 51 -16.76 17.67 -18.02
N GLU A 52 -16.06 18.70 -17.57
CA GLU A 52 -16.14 20.07 -18.11
C GLU A 52 -15.76 20.19 -19.59
N GLU A 53 -14.99 19.24 -20.13
CA GLU A 53 -14.67 19.16 -21.56
C GLU A 53 -15.92 18.98 -22.44
N HIS A 54 -17.02 18.51 -21.87
CA HIS A 54 -18.31 18.37 -22.56
C HIS A 54 -19.20 19.61 -22.43
N LEU A 55 -18.74 20.67 -21.76
CA LEU A 55 -19.50 21.92 -21.61
C LEU A 55 -19.99 22.49 -22.97
N PRO A 56 -19.18 22.51 -24.06
CA PRO A 56 -19.65 22.97 -25.37
C PRO A 56 -20.78 22.11 -25.98
N ASN A 57 -20.90 20.83 -25.60
CA ASN A 57 -21.99 19.96 -26.08
C ASN A 57 -23.34 20.32 -25.46
N THR A 58 -23.34 20.91 -24.27
CA THR A 58 -24.56 21.37 -23.57
C THR A 58 -25.38 22.33 -24.42
N LEU A 59 -24.72 23.22 -25.15
CA LEU A 59 -25.38 24.16 -26.05
C LEU A 59 -26.16 23.43 -27.16
N ARG A 60 -25.53 22.44 -27.82
CA ARG A 60 -26.16 21.66 -28.89
C ARG A 60 -27.32 20.82 -28.36
N GLN A 61 -27.10 20.15 -27.23
CA GLN A 61 -28.12 19.32 -26.58
C GLN A 61 -29.32 20.16 -26.16
N ALA A 62 -29.11 21.33 -25.55
CA ALA A 62 -30.18 22.23 -25.16
C ALA A 62 -31.03 22.73 -26.33
N LEU A 63 -30.44 22.94 -27.52
CA LEU A 63 -31.20 23.25 -28.73
C LEU A 63 -32.05 22.06 -29.19
N ILE A 64 -31.54 20.82 -29.06
CA ILE A 64 -32.29 19.60 -29.38
C ILE A 64 -33.45 19.40 -28.40
N TYR A 65 -33.21 19.52 -27.08
CA TYR A 65 -34.25 19.47 -26.04
C TYR A 65 -35.39 20.45 -26.38
N LYS A 66 -35.03 21.70 -26.69
CA LYS A 66 -35.98 22.75 -27.06
C LYS A 66 -36.74 22.42 -28.34
N ALA A 67 -36.05 21.94 -29.38
CA ALA A 67 -36.67 21.62 -30.67
C ALA A 67 -37.66 20.45 -30.57
N LEU A 68 -37.37 19.46 -29.72
CA LEU A 68 -38.22 18.30 -29.49
C LEU A 68 -39.28 18.52 -28.39
N GLY A 69 -39.26 19.68 -27.72
CA GLY A 69 -40.21 20.00 -26.65
C GLY A 69 -39.99 19.20 -25.36
N PHE A 70 -38.79 18.68 -25.14
CA PHE A 70 -38.45 17.93 -23.94
C PHE A 70 -38.08 18.84 -22.76
N PRO A 71 -38.37 18.44 -21.51
CA PRO A 71 -37.86 19.13 -20.33
C PRO A 71 -36.34 19.05 -20.30
N MET A 72 -35.71 20.15 -19.89
CA MET A 72 -34.25 20.23 -19.83
C MET A 72 -33.74 19.82 -18.45
N PRO A 73 -32.76 18.92 -18.35
CA PRO A 73 -32.14 18.58 -17.07
C PRO A 73 -31.25 19.71 -16.55
N SER A 74 -30.96 19.65 -15.26
CA SER A 74 -29.85 20.41 -14.66
C SER A 74 -28.52 19.82 -15.11
N PHE A 75 -27.51 20.66 -15.36
CA PHE A 75 -26.18 20.21 -15.79
C PHE A 75 -25.11 20.58 -14.77
N ALA A 76 -24.36 19.62 -14.25
CA ALA A 76 -23.15 19.87 -13.47
C ALA A 76 -21.90 19.43 -14.24
N HIS A 77 -20.95 20.35 -14.39
CA HIS A 77 -19.71 20.09 -15.10
C HIS A 77 -18.56 19.99 -14.10
N VAL A 78 -17.99 18.79 -13.94
CA VAL A 78 -16.91 18.51 -13.00
C VAL A 78 -15.56 18.75 -13.66
N SER A 79 -14.62 19.35 -12.92
CA SER A 79 -13.29 19.66 -13.43
C SER A 79 -12.48 18.41 -13.76
N LEU A 80 -11.51 18.58 -14.66
CA LEU A 80 -10.62 17.48 -15.03
C LEU A 80 -9.72 17.04 -13.86
N ILE A 81 -9.45 15.74 -13.80
CA ILE A 81 -8.35 15.21 -13.00
C ILE A 81 -7.05 15.50 -13.76
N LEU A 82 -6.09 16.07 -13.05
CA LEU A 82 -4.80 16.50 -13.58
C LEU A 82 -3.70 15.51 -13.21
N ALA A 83 -2.68 15.41 -14.05
CA ALA A 83 -1.43 14.74 -13.73
C ALA A 83 -0.56 15.62 -12.80
N PRO A 84 0.52 15.10 -12.19
CA PRO A 84 1.41 15.88 -11.33
C PRO A 84 2.00 17.14 -11.98
N ASP A 85 2.16 17.15 -13.30
CA ASP A 85 2.59 18.29 -14.10
C ASP A 85 1.47 19.30 -14.42
N LYS A 86 0.26 19.08 -13.87
CA LYS A 86 -0.98 19.84 -14.07
C LYS A 86 -1.57 19.75 -15.48
N SER A 87 -1.04 18.89 -16.34
CA SER A 87 -1.69 18.55 -17.61
C SER A 87 -2.90 17.62 -17.37
N LYS A 88 -3.73 17.41 -18.39
CA LYS A 88 -4.83 16.44 -18.30
C LYS A 88 -4.28 15.04 -17.99
N LEU A 89 -4.83 14.38 -16.97
CA LEU A 89 -4.46 13.00 -16.67
C LEU A 89 -4.81 12.12 -17.90
N SER A 90 -3.82 11.40 -18.40
CA SER A 90 -3.94 10.58 -19.61
C SER A 90 -3.15 9.29 -19.45
N LYS A 91 -3.39 8.30 -20.32
CA LYS A 91 -2.64 7.03 -20.31
C LYS A 91 -1.12 7.24 -20.40
N ARG A 92 -0.65 8.35 -20.99
CA ARG A 92 0.78 8.69 -21.07
C ARG A 92 1.38 9.12 -19.73
N HIS A 93 0.54 9.56 -18.80
CA HIS A 93 0.92 9.96 -17.44
C HIS A 93 0.69 8.82 -16.43
N GLY A 94 0.59 7.58 -16.90
CA GLY A 94 0.30 6.43 -16.04
C GLY A 94 -1.16 6.36 -15.58
N ALA A 95 -2.11 6.95 -16.32
CA ALA A 95 -3.53 6.71 -16.05
C ALA A 95 -3.84 5.23 -16.27
N THR A 96 -3.87 4.53 -15.16
CA THR A 96 -4.12 3.10 -15.02
C THR A 96 -5.62 2.86 -14.90
N SER A 97 -6.12 1.78 -15.47
CA SER A 97 -7.54 1.42 -15.33
C SER A 97 -7.87 1.08 -13.88
N VAL A 98 -9.12 1.27 -13.46
CA VAL A 98 -9.57 0.85 -12.11
C VAL A 98 -9.31 -0.65 -11.89
N GLY A 99 -9.44 -1.46 -12.94
CA GLY A 99 -9.12 -2.90 -12.89
C GLY A 99 -7.66 -3.19 -12.56
N GLN A 100 -6.73 -2.44 -13.13
CA GLN A 100 -5.30 -2.59 -12.81
C GLN A 100 -4.98 -2.15 -11.38
N TYR A 101 -5.64 -1.11 -10.83
CA TYR A 101 -5.49 -0.78 -9.40
C TYR A 101 -5.96 -1.92 -8.50
N LYS A 102 -7.02 -2.63 -8.87
CA LYS A 102 -7.45 -3.84 -8.17
C LYS A 102 -6.38 -4.93 -8.21
N GLU A 103 -5.77 -5.18 -9.36
CA GLU A 103 -4.66 -6.14 -9.50
C GLU A 103 -3.43 -5.75 -8.67
N MET A 104 -3.18 -4.45 -8.51
CA MET A 104 -2.13 -3.92 -7.63
C MET A 104 -2.46 -4.05 -6.13
N GLY A 105 -3.68 -4.49 -5.76
CA GLY A 105 -4.07 -4.70 -4.36
C GLY A 105 -4.74 -3.50 -3.69
N TYR A 106 -5.23 -2.52 -4.46
CA TYR A 106 -6.06 -1.44 -3.92
C TYR A 106 -7.48 -1.93 -3.63
N LEU A 107 -8.00 -1.50 -2.49
CA LEU A 107 -9.35 -1.76 -2.02
C LEU A 107 -10.37 -0.90 -2.80
N PRO A 108 -11.52 -1.46 -3.18
CA PRO A 108 -12.55 -0.70 -3.89
C PRO A 108 -13.05 0.50 -3.06
N GLN A 109 -13.24 0.34 -1.75
CA GLN A 109 -13.67 1.42 -0.85
C GLN A 109 -12.66 2.56 -0.76
N ALA A 110 -11.35 2.24 -0.74
CA ALA A 110 -10.30 3.26 -0.73
C ALA A 110 -10.25 4.03 -2.05
N MET A 111 -10.41 3.34 -3.18
CA MET A 111 -10.48 3.96 -4.49
C MET A 111 -11.68 4.91 -4.59
N VAL A 112 -12.86 4.49 -4.11
CA VAL A 112 -14.06 5.35 -4.09
C VAL A 112 -13.85 6.58 -3.21
N ASN A 113 -13.34 6.41 -1.99
CA ASN A 113 -13.00 7.53 -1.10
C ASN A 113 -12.02 8.49 -1.76
N TYR A 114 -10.96 7.97 -2.39
CA TYR A 114 -9.95 8.80 -3.02
C TYR A 114 -10.50 9.59 -4.21
N LEU A 115 -11.24 8.92 -5.09
CA LEU A 115 -11.87 9.56 -6.26
C LEU A 115 -12.91 10.61 -5.84
N ALA A 116 -13.66 10.37 -4.76
CA ALA A 116 -14.57 11.36 -4.20
C ALA A 116 -13.80 12.61 -3.75
N LEU A 117 -12.64 12.45 -3.13
CA LEU A 117 -11.82 13.60 -2.68
C LEU A 117 -11.09 14.34 -3.80
N LEU A 118 -11.12 13.82 -5.03
CA LEU A 118 -10.63 14.55 -6.21
C LEU A 118 -11.62 15.62 -6.64
N GLY A 119 -11.62 16.72 -5.89
CA GLY A 119 -12.45 17.89 -6.17
C GLY A 119 -13.69 17.99 -5.31
N TRP A 120 -13.84 17.19 -4.25
CA TRP A 120 -14.91 17.36 -3.26
C TRP A 120 -14.36 17.16 -1.84
N GLY A 121 -15.05 17.73 -0.86
CA GLY A 121 -14.82 17.49 0.56
C GLY A 121 -16.07 17.82 1.37
N ASP A 122 -16.19 17.29 2.58
CA ASP A 122 -17.35 17.53 3.45
C ASP A 122 -17.27 18.86 4.24
N GLY A 123 -16.36 19.74 3.85
CA GLY A 123 -16.12 21.03 4.50
C GLY A 123 -15.31 20.93 5.80
N THR A 124 -14.80 19.74 6.14
CA THR A 124 -13.88 19.51 7.26
C THR A 124 -12.50 19.07 6.75
N GLU A 125 -11.58 18.81 7.68
CA GLU A 125 -10.27 18.20 7.38
C GLU A 125 -10.33 16.66 7.31
N ASN A 126 -11.53 16.05 7.41
CA ASN A 126 -11.69 14.62 7.30
C ASN A 126 -11.38 14.15 5.88
N GLU A 127 -10.52 13.13 5.75
CA GLU A 127 -10.18 12.51 4.47
C GLU A 127 -10.59 11.03 4.40
N PHE A 128 -11.07 10.46 5.51
CA PHE A 128 -11.51 9.08 5.58
C PHE A 128 -13.05 9.00 5.54
N PHE A 129 -13.58 8.37 4.50
CA PHE A 129 -15.00 8.18 4.27
C PHE A 129 -15.27 6.74 3.82
N THR A 130 -16.25 6.11 4.44
CA THR A 130 -16.90 4.92 3.90
C THR A 130 -17.84 5.31 2.75
N ILE A 131 -18.33 4.32 2.02
CA ILE A 131 -19.35 4.57 0.98
C ILE A 131 -20.61 5.18 1.60
N ASP A 132 -21.02 4.70 2.77
CA ASP A 132 -22.19 5.22 3.48
C ASP A 132 -21.99 6.69 3.90
N ASP A 133 -20.80 7.04 4.41
CA ASP A 133 -20.46 8.44 4.71
C ASP A 133 -20.57 9.33 3.47
N LEU A 134 -20.09 8.84 2.31
CA LEU A 134 -20.19 9.58 1.05
C LEU A 134 -21.65 9.74 0.62
N VAL A 135 -22.46 8.68 0.71
CA VAL A 135 -23.89 8.76 0.37
C VAL A 135 -24.62 9.77 1.25
N GLU A 136 -24.32 9.83 2.54
CA GLU A 136 -24.94 10.76 3.48
C GLU A 136 -24.47 12.21 3.26
N LYS A 137 -23.15 12.41 3.07
CA LYS A 137 -22.53 13.74 3.09
C LYS A 137 -22.40 14.39 1.72
N PHE A 138 -22.45 13.62 0.63
CA PHE A 138 -22.17 14.14 -0.70
C PHE A 138 -23.22 15.17 -1.12
N THR A 139 -22.73 16.32 -1.58
CA THR A 139 -23.56 17.34 -2.22
C THR A 139 -22.78 17.91 -3.40
N ILE A 140 -23.46 18.10 -4.53
CA ILE A 140 -22.83 18.65 -5.74
C ILE A 140 -22.30 20.08 -5.51
N ASN A 141 -22.91 20.82 -4.59
CA ASN A 141 -22.56 22.20 -4.25
C ASN A 141 -21.16 22.35 -3.66
N ARG A 142 -20.56 21.26 -3.16
CA ARG A 142 -19.21 21.22 -2.59
C ARG A 142 -18.16 20.72 -3.56
N VAL A 143 -18.53 20.44 -4.81
CA VAL A 143 -17.56 20.09 -5.84
C VAL A 143 -16.82 21.35 -6.28
N ASN A 144 -15.49 21.31 -6.17
CA ASN A 144 -14.59 22.39 -6.52
C ASN A 144 -14.51 22.59 -8.04
N LYS A 145 -14.34 23.85 -8.44
CA LYS A 145 -14.24 24.28 -9.85
C LYS A 145 -12.83 24.13 -10.44
N SER A 146 -11.84 23.79 -9.63
CA SER A 146 -10.45 23.62 -10.04
C SER A 146 -10.13 22.14 -10.22
N GLY A 147 -9.36 21.82 -11.25
CA GLY A 147 -8.88 20.46 -11.47
C GLY A 147 -8.06 19.94 -10.28
N ALA A 148 -8.33 18.69 -9.89
CA ALA A 148 -7.62 18.02 -8.80
C ALA A 148 -6.44 17.22 -9.35
N VAL A 149 -5.27 17.35 -8.73
CA VAL A 149 -4.08 16.59 -9.12
C VAL A 149 -4.16 15.18 -8.55
N PHE A 150 -3.95 14.18 -9.40
CA PHE A 150 -3.83 12.80 -8.97
C PHE A 150 -2.50 12.56 -8.25
N ASP A 151 -2.57 12.10 -7.01
CA ASP A 151 -1.45 11.73 -6.14
C ASP A 151 -1.52 10.23 -5.77
N ALA A 152 -0.63 9.44 -6.38
CA ALA A 152 -0.52 8.00 -6.11
C ALA A 152 -0.07 7.70 -4.68
N THR A 153 0.75 8.56 -4.07
CA THR A 153 1.22 8.40 -2.69
C THR A 153 0.07 8.58 -1.72
N LYS A 154 -0.77 9.60 -1.94
CA LYS A 154 -1.99 9.82 -1.14
C LYS A 154 -2.97 8.67 -1.28
N LEU A 155 -3.19 8.18 -2.50
CA LEU A 155 -4.06 7.02 -2.74
C LEU A 155 -3.54 5.78 -1.99
N LYS A 156 -2.24 5.50 -2.02
CA LYS A 156 -1.66 4.37 -1.27
C LYS A 156 -1.81 4.53 0.24
N TRP A 157 -1.52 5.72 0.78
CA TRP A 157 -1.72 6.00 2.20
C TRP A 157 -3.18 5.78 2.63
N MET A 158 -4.13 6.28 1.82
CA MET A 158 -5.56 6.13 2.07
C MET A 158 -5.97 4.67 2.00
N ASN A 159 -5.43 3.90 1.06
CA ASN A 159 -5.65 2.46 0.99
C ASN A 159 -5.21 1.76 2.27
N GLY A 160 -4.06 2.12 2.82
CA GLY A 160 -3.61 1.63 4.12
C GLY A 160 -4.58 1.96 5.26
N GLN A 161 -5.13 3.17 5.29
CA GLN A 161 -6.14 3.54 6.30
C GLN A 161 -7.38 2.65 6.19
N HIS A 162 -7.88 2.43 4.97
CA HIS A 162 -9.01 1.55 4.71
C HIS A 162 -8.70 0.10 5.07
N LEU A 163 -7.51 -0.39 4.73
CA LEU A 163 -7.06 -1.74 5.05
C LEU A 163 -7.04 -1.98 6.58
N ARG A 164 -6.55 -1.01 7.34
CA ARG A 164 -6.55 -1.04 8.82
C ARG A 164 -7.94 -0.92 9.45
N SER A 165 -8.94 -0.42 8.70
CA SER A 165 -10.33 -0.34 9.16
C SER A 165 -11.14 -1.62 8.93
N ILE A 166 -10.63 -2.55 8.10
CA ILE A 166 -11.29 -3.84 7.85
C ILE A 166 -11.32 -4.66 9.15
N PRO A 167 -12.43 -5.35 9.47
CA PRO A 167 -12.47 -6.28 10.58
C PRO A 167 -11.32 -7.28 10.54
N GLN A 168 -10.69 -7.54 11.69
CA GLN A 168 -9.45 -8.31 11.76
C GLN A 168 -9.55 -9.68 11.07
N ASP A 169 -10.66 -10.41 11.24
CA ASP A 169 -10.85 -11.73 10.64
C ASP A 169 -10.94 -11.67 9.10
N GLU A 170 -11.55 -10.61 8.55
CA GLU A 170 -11.63 -10.39 7.10
C GLU A 170 -10.26 -10.02 6.51
N LEU A 171 -9.50 -9.17 7.21
CA LEU A 171 -8.15 -8.79 6.78
C LEU A 171 -7.20 -10.00 6.77
N ILE A 172 -7.27 -10.81 7.82
CA ILE A 172 -6.47 -12.04 7.94
C ILE A 172 -6.80 -12.98 6.78
N LYS A 173 -8.09 -13.17 6.50
CA LYS A 173 -8.53 -13.99 5.37
C LYS A 173 -8.03 -13.45 4.03
N ALA A 174 -8.06 -12.14 3.82
CA ALA A 174 -7.56 -11.53 2.59
C ALA A 174 -6.05 -11.77 2.37
N PHE A 175 -5.24 -11.69 3.42
CA PHE A 175 -3.81 -12.02 3.33
C PHE A 175 -3.56 -13.52 3.14
N GLU A 176 -4.32 -14.37 3.83
CA GLU A 176 -4.24 -15.82 3.66
C GLU A 176 -4.57 -16.23 2.23
N ASP A 177 -5.67 -15.72 1.67
CA ASP A 177 -6.07 -15.96 0.29
C ASP A 177 -5.00 -15.46 -0.68
N GLN A 178 -4.41 -14.28 -0.44
CA GLN A 178 -3.30 -13.75 -1.25
C GLN A 178 -2.10 -14.71 -1.25
N TRP A 179 -1.62 -15.11 -0.07
CA TRP A 179 -0.45 -15.98 0.06
C TRP A 179 -0.66 -17.39 -0.51
N LYS A 180 -1.89 -17.91 -0.45
CA LYS A 180 -2.26 -19.17 -1.11
C LYS A 180 -2.29 -19.01 -2.62
N ASN A 181 -2.89 -17.94 -3.13
CA ASN A 181 -2.97 -17.66 -4.57
C ASN A 181 -1.58 -17.44 -5.20
N THR A 182 -0.64 -16.82 -4.48
CA THR A 182 0.74 -16.62 -4.93
C THR A 182 1.65 -17.82 -4.66
N GLY A 183 1.14 -18.86 -3.99
CA GLY A 183 1.86 -20.10 -3.72
C GLY A 183 2.93 -19.99 -2.65
N ILE A 184 2.92 -18.94 -1.81
CA ILE A 184 3.81 -18.80 -0.65
C ILE A 184 3.37 -19.76 0.47
N LEU A 185 2.05 -19.87 0.65
CA LEU A 185 1.43 -20.78 1.61
C LEU A 185 0.61 -21.86 0.91
N GLN A 186 0.46 -22.99 1.58
CA GLN A 186 -0.48 -24.05 1.23
C GLN A 186 -1.53 -24.22 2.34
N GLU A 187 -2.58 -24.98 2.06
CA GLU A 187 -3.61 -25.29 3.04
C GLU A 187 -3.02 -25.94 4.31
N SER A 188 -3.37 -25.38 5.47
CA SER A 188 -2.86 -25.81 6.77
C SER A 188 -3.73 -25.28 7.91
N ASP A 189 -4.12 -26.16 8.83
CA ASP A 189 -4.86 -25.79 10.06
C ASP A 189 -3.95 -25.28 11.19
N SER A 190 -2.69 -24.95 10.89
CA SER A 190 -1.70 -24.59 11.90
C SER A 190 -1.92 -23.23 12.56
N GLY A 191 -2.81 -22.38 12.02
CA GLY A 191 -2.96 -20.99 12.44
C GLY A 191 -1.75 -20.10 12.08
N PHE A 192 -0.81 -20.60 11.28
CA PHE A 192 0.37 -19.83 10.83
C PHE A 192 -0.03 -18.56 10.07
N ALA A 193 -0.94 -18.69 9.09
CA ALA A 193 -1.42 -17.55 8.29
C ALA A 193 -2.01 -16.45 9.18
N LYS A 194 -2.82 -16.84 10.17
CA LYS A 194 -3.41 -15.92 11.15
C LYS A 194 -2.34 -15.12 11.90
N GLU A 195 -1.41 -15.81 12.54
CA GLU A 195 -0.34 -15.18 13.33
C GLU A 195 0.59 -14.32 12.45
N ALA A 196 0.87 -14.75 11.22
CA ALA A 196 1.65 -13.99 10.25
C ALA A 196 0.93 -12.70 9.84
N ALA A 197 -0.37 -12.78 9.55
CA ALA A 197 -1.19 -11.62 9.22
C ALA A 197 -1.24 -10.63 10.39
N GLU A 198 -1.42 -11.12 11.61
CA GLU A 198 -1.42 -10.29 12.83
C GLU A 198 -0.11 -9.55 13.06
N LEU A 199 1.04 -10.18 12.78
CA LEU A 199 2.36 -9.57 12.94
C LEU A 199 2.64 -8.52 11.85
N LEU A 200 2.19 -8.76 10.61
CA LEU A 200 2.61 -8.00 9.44
C LEU A 200 1.63 -6.88 9.03
N LYS A 201 0.35 -6.96 9.44
CA LYS A 201 -0.72 -6.07 8.98
C LYS A 201 -0.43 -4.57 9.08
N ASP A 202 0.28 -4.14 10.11
CA ASP A 202 0.52 -2.70 10.35
C ASP A 202 1.53 -2.09 9.36
N GLY A 203 2.33 -2.93 8.68
CA GLY A 203 3.32 -2.51 7.69
C GLY A 203 2.88 -2.69 6.24
N ILE A 204 1.62 -3.05 6.00
CA ILE A 204 1.06 -3.35 4.68
C ILE A 204 0.05 -2.26 4.33
N ASP A 205 0.24 -1.60 3.17
CA ASP A 205 -0.74 -0.62 2.66
C ASP A 205 -1.50 -1.15 1.45
N LEU A 206 -1.02 -2.19 0.77
CA LEU A 206 -1.69 -2.88 -0.35
C LEU A 206 -1.74 -4.38 -0.09
N ILE A 207 -2.82 -5.07 -0.49
CA ILE A 207 -2.95 -6.52 -0.26
C ILE A 207 -1.76 -7.30 -0.87
N THR A 208 -1.29 -6.89 -2.05
CA THR A 208 -0.16 -7.51 -2.75
C THR A 208 1.18 -7.35 -2.02
N GLU A 209 1.32 -6.35 -1.14
CA GLU A 209 2.53 -6.17 -0.34
C GLU A 209 2.65 -7.22 0.79
N ALA A 210 1.57 -7.93 1.11
CA ALA A 210 1.61 -9.05 2.04
C ALA A 210 2.59 -10.14 1.59
N ASP A 211 2.69 -10.40 0.28
CA ASP A 211 3.62 -11.39 -0.29
C ASP A 211 5.07 -11.02 0.02
N ALA A 212 5.42 -9.77 -0.27
CA ALA A 212 6.75 -9.24 -0.03
C ALA A 212 7.07 -9.21 1.47
N ALA A 213 6.10 -8.82 2.31
CA ALA A 213 6.27 -8.79 3.76
C ALA A 213 6.55 -10.18 4.34
N LEU A 214 5.77 -11.20 3.94
CA LEU A 214 5.95 -12.58 4.42
C LEU A 214 7.23 -13.20 3.86
N THR A 215 7.50 -13.06 2.56
CA THR A 215 8.73 -13.57 1.94
C THR A 215 9.97 -12.93 2.58
N ASN A 216 9.90 -11.63 2.86
CA ASN A 216 10.97 -10.92 3.56
C ASN A 216 11.13 -11.40 5.02
N LEU A 217 10.07 -11.81 5.72
CA LEU A 217 10.20 -12.44 7.04
C LEU A 217 10.92 -13.81 6.96
N LEU A 218 10.56 -14.61 5.96
CA LEU A 218 11.05 -15.98 5.77
C LEU A 218 12.48 -16.06 5.21
N SER A 219 12.93 -15.04 4.49
CA SER A 219 14.30 -14.96 3.95
C SER A 219 15.36 -14.68 5.01
N TYR A 220 16.62 -14.99 4.70
CA TYR A 220 17.74 -14.77 5.61
C TYR A 220 19.00 -14.25 4.89
N PRO A 221 19.05 -12.96 4.52
CA PRO A 221 20.15 -12.38 3.74
C PRO A 221 21.36 -11.98 4.62
N LEU A 222 21.79 -12.86 5.54
CA LEU A 222 22.81 -12.54 6.55
C LEU A 222 24.11 -12.00 5.95
N HIS A 223 24.72 -12.72 5.01
CA HIS A 223 26.02 -12.33 4.44
C HIS A 223 25.96 -10.97 3.74
N ALA A 224 24.91 -10.73 2.95
CA ALA A 224 24.71 -9.44 2.29
C ALA A 224 24.57 -8.30 3.31
N THR A 225 23.83 -8.54 4.40
CA THR A 225 23.67 -7.56 5.48
C THR A 225 24.98 -7.31 6.22
N LEU A 226 25.73 -8.35 6.59
CA LEU A 226 27.01 -8.20 7.30
C LEU A 226 28.05 -7.42 6.50
N SER A 227 28.03 -7.54 5.17
CA SER A 227 28.93 -6.79 4.28
C SER A 227 28.45 -5.37 3.94
N SER A 228 27.29 -4.94 4.43
CA SER A 228 26.73 -3.61 4.14
C SER A 228 27.35 -2.51 5.00
N ASP A 229 27.44 -1.29 4.47
CA ASP A 229 27.91 -0.12 5.22
C ASP A 229 27.03 0.19 6.44
N GLU A 230 25.72 -0.05 6.31
CA GLU A 230 24.73 0.19 7.35
C GLU A 230 24.89 -0.76 8.55
N ALA A 231 25.46 -1.95 8.33
CA ALA A 231 25.71 -2.93 9.39
C ALA A 231 27.02 -2.69 10.14
N LYS A 232 27.95 -1.87 9.61
CA LYS A 232 29.26 -1.60 10.24
C LYS A 232 29.17 -1.24 11.73
N PRO A 233 28.27 -0.35 12.19
CA PRO A 233 28.17 -0.03 13.62
C PRO A 233 27.74 -1.22 14.49
N VAL A 234 26.94 -2.14 13.94
CA VAL A 234 26.49 -3.35 14.65
C VAL A 234 27.60 -4.39 14.69
N VAL A 235 28.34 -4.55 13.58
CA VAL A 235 29.50 -5.45 13.49
C VAL A 235 30.58 -5.02 14.48
N GLN A 236 30.96 -3.73 14.46
CA GLN A 236 31.97 -3.14 15.35
C GLN A 236 31.61 -3.23 16.84
N ASP A 237 30.33 -3.33 17.19
CA ASP A 237 29.89 -3.58 18.57
C ASP A 237 30.00 -5.07 18.97
N LYS A 238 31.12 -5.71 18.65
CA LYS A 238 31.47 -7.11 18.98
C LYS A 238 30.35 -8.10 18.71
N ILE A 239 29.80 -8.07 17.49
CA ILE A 239 28.71 -8.98 17.07
C ILE A 239 29.09 -10.46 17.23
N SER A 240 30.37 -10.80 17.07
CA SER A 240 30.91 -12.17 17.21
C SER A 240 30.63 -12.76 18.60
N VAL A 241 30.73 -11.96 19.67
CA VAL A 241 30.42 -12.40 21.04
C VAL A 241 28.93 -12.77 21.17
N VAL A 242 28.05 -12.00 20.53
CA VAL A 242 26.62 -12.28 20.52
C VAL A 242 26.33 -13.52 19.67
N ALA A 243 27.00 -13.68 18.53
CA ALA A 243 26.88 -14.84 17.65
C ALA A 243 27.25 -16.14 18.37
N SER A 244 28.41 -16.18 19.04
CA SER A 244 28.83 -17.36 19.80
C SER A 244 27.86 -17.72 20.92
N GLY A 245 27.39 -16.72 21.68
CA GLY A 245 26.36 -16.94 22.70
C GLY A 245 25.06 -17.48 22.12
N LEU A 246 24.62 -16.91 21.00
CA LEU A 246 23.38 -17.29 20.34
C LEU A 246 23.44 -18.72 19.79
N ILE A 247 24.56 -19.09 19.15
CA ILE A 247 24.82 -20.46 18.67
C ILE A 247 24.78 -21.44 19.85
N SER A 248 25.41 -21.11 20.98
CA SER A 248 25.36 -21.96 22.17
C SER A 248 23.95 -22.11 22.76
N ALA A 249 23.14 -21.05 22.75
CA ALA A 249 21.75 -21.10 23.22
C ALA A 249 20.82 -21.90 22.29
N TYR A 250 21.15 -21.97 21.01
CA TYR A 250 20.46 -22.82 20.05
C TYR A 250 20.87 -24.29 20.21
N ASP A 251 22.17 -24.57 20.31
CA ASP A 251 22.70 -25.94 20.44
C ASP A 251 22.27 -26.61 21.75
N SER A 252 22.04 -25.84 22.81
CA SER A 252 21.48 -26.34 24.07
C SER A 252 19.98 -26.61 24.03
N GLY A 253 19.28 -26.16 22.97
CA GLY A 253 17.82 -26.21 22.84
C GLY A 253 17.07 -25.10 23.59
N GLU A 254 17.76 -24.25 24.37
CA GLU A 254 17.17 -23.19 25.18
C GLU A 254 16.35 -22.22 24.31
N LEU A 255 16.87 -21.83 23.15
CA LEU A 255 16.17 -20.94 22.22
C LEU A 255 14.91 -21.59 21.64
N ASN A 256 14.98 -22.86 21.21
CA ASN A 256 13.83 -23.57 20.62
C ASN A 256 12.70 -23.72 21.64
N GLN A 257 13.03 -24.02 22.89
CA GLN A 257 12.07 -24.06 23.98
C GLN A 257 11.40 -22.69 24.18
N ALA A 258 12.21 -21.62 24.25
CA ALA A 258 11.69 -20.26 24.42
C ALA A 258 10.74 -19.83 23.29
N LEU A 259 11.02 -20.22 22.05
CA LEU A 259 10.16 -19.95 20.89
C LEU A 259 8.87 -20.77 20.92
N THR A 260 8.92 -22.02 21.39
CA THR A 260 7.74 -22.87 21.58
C THR A 260 6.80 -22.33 22.67
N GLU A 261 7.37 -21.76 23.73
CA GLU A 261 6.64 -21.07 24.80
C GLU A 261 6.07 -19.69 24.36
N GLY A 262 6.31 -19.29 23.11
CA GLY A 262 5.78 -18.06 22.53
C GLY A 262 6.33 -16.78 23.17
N ARG A 263 5.46 -15.78 23.33
CA ARG A 263 5.86 -14.43 23.78
C ARG A 263 6.54 -14.44 25.16
N ASP A 264 5.99 -15.20 26.10
CA ASP A 264 6.49 -15.23 27.48
C ASP A 264 7.85 -15.95 27.57
N GLY A 265 8.01 -17.04 26.82
CA GLY A 265 9.28 -17.76 26.70
C GLY A 265 10.37 -16.87 26.12
N TRP A 266 10.08 -16.22 24.99
CA TRP A 266 10.99 -15.27 24.35
C TRP A 266 11.43 -14.14 25.30
N GLN A 267 10.50 -13.52 26.03
CA GLN A 267 10.82 -12.43 26.96
C GLN A 267 11.72 -12.89 28.12
N LYS A 268 11.48 -14.09 28.67
CA LYS A 268 12.34 -14.66 29.72
C LYS A 268 13.72 -14.97 29.18
N TRP A 269 13.79 -15.62 28.02
CA TRP A 269 15.04 -16.00 27.36
C TRP A 269 15.90 -14.78 27.03
N VAL A 270 15.35 -13.78 26.31
CA VAL A 270 16.14 -12.62 25.89
C VAL A 270 16.68 -11.81 27.07
N LYS A 271 15.94 -11.78 28.20
CA LYS A 271 16.38 -11.17 29.45
C LYS A 271 17.52 -11.96 30.10
N GLY A 272 17.45 -13.29 30.10
CA GLY A 272 18.51 -14.18 30.59
C GLY A 272 19.77 -14.07 29.73
N PHE A 273 19.60 -14.18 28.41
CA PHE A 273 20.64 -14.05 27.40
C PHE A 273 21.36 -12.69 27.45
N GLY A 274 20.61 -11.59 27.60
CA GLY A 274 21.20 -10.27 27.80
C GLY A 274 22.05 -10.17 29.07
N LYS A 275 21.62 -10.79 30.17
CA LYS A 275 22.38 -10.82 31.43
C LYS A 275 23.67 -11.63 31.32
N SER A 276 23.65 -12.79 30.66
CA SER A 276 24.85 -13.63 30.50
C SER A 276 25.92 -12.93 29.67
N LEU A 277 25.50 -12.19 28.63
CA LEU A 277 26.40 -11.40 27.78
C LEU A 277 26.71 -9.99 28.31
N LYS A 278 26.11 -9.58 29.44
CA LYS A 278 26.18 -8.21 29.98
C LYS A 278 25.79 -7.12 28.97
N ARG A 279 24.80 -7.40 28.12
CA ARG A 279 24.30 -6.50 27.06
C ARG A 279 22.81 -6.17 27.26
N LYS A 280 22.40 -4.97 26.86
CA LYS A 280 21.00 -4.50 26.93
C LYS A 280 20.69 -3.48 25.83
N GLY A 281 19.40 -3.23 25.59
CA GLY A 281 18.96 -2.21 24.65
C GLY A 281 19.54 -2.42 23.24
N LYS A 282 19.94 -1.34 22.57
CA LYS A 282 20.45 -1.39 21.18
C LYS A 282 21.61 -2.38 21.00
N GLY A 283 22.56 -2.41 21.93
CA GLY A 283 23.74 -3.31 21.87
C GLY A 283 23.43 -4.80 22.10
N LEU A 284 22.19 -5.16 22.45
CA LEU A 284 21.70 -6.54 22.46
C LEU A 284 20.79 -6.82 21.27
N PHE A 285 19.78 -5.97 21.08
CA PHE A 285 18.71 -6.23 20.12
C PHE A 285 19.13 -6.03 18.66
N MET A 286 20.04 -5.09 18.34
CA MET A 286 20.50 -4.91 16.97
C MET A 286 21.34 -6.13 16.49
N PRO A 287 22.37 -6.58 17.25
CA PRO A 287 23.07 -7.82 16.92
C PRO A 287 22.14 -9.03 16.81
N LEU A 288 21.24 -9.23 17.79
CA LEU A 288 20.28 -10.34 17.74
C LEU A 288 19.39 -10.29 16.50
N ARG A 289 18.92 -9.10 16.09
CA ARG A 289 18.12 -8.96 14.87
C ARG A 289 18.91 -9.39 13.64
N VAL A 290 20.12 -8.87 13.47
CA VAL A 290 20.98 -9.24 12.34
C VAL A 290 21.24 -10.74 12.33
N LEU A 291 21.60 -11.33 13.46
CA LEU A 291 21.92 -12.75 13.57
C LEU A 291 20.71 -13.67 13.41
N LEU A 292 19.51 -13.25 13.78
CA LEU A 292 18.32 -14.11 13.73
C LEU A 292 17.52 -13.93 12.45
N THR A 293 17.46 -12.71 11.91
CA THR A 293 16.65 -12.37 10.73
C THR A 293 17.48 -12.06 9.49
N GLY A 294 18.80 -11.91 9.64
CA GLY A 294 19.71 -11.52 8.57
C GLY A 294 19.51 -10.07 8.14
N LYS A 295 18.88 -9.22 8.95
CA LYS A 295 18.41 -7.86 8.56
C LYS A 295 18.61 -6.85 9.69
N LEU A 296 18.70 -5.56 9.34
CA LEU A 296 18.83 -4.47 10.32
C LEU A 296 17.49 -3.96 10.87
N HIS A 297 16.42 -4.15 10.10
CA HIS A 297 15.06 -3.68 10.42
C HIS A 297 14.04 -4.79 10.16
N GLY A 298 12.84 -4.62 10.72
CA GLY A 298 11.72 -5.55 10.53
C GLY A 298 10.74 -5.51 11.70
N PRO A 299 9.76 -6.43 11.71
CA PRO A 299 8.76 -6.55 12.77
C PRO A 299 9.36 -6.84 14.15
N GLU A 300 8.50 -6.90 15.16
CA GLU A 300 8.89 -7.30 16.52
C GLU A 300 9.57 -8.68 16.50
N MET A 301 10.69 -8.81 17.21
CA MET A 301 11.61 -9.94 17.05
C MET A 301 11.05 -11.24 17.63
N GLY A 302 10.39 -11.20 18.78
CA GLY A 302 9.80 -12.37 19.40
C GLY A 302 8.74 -13.03 18.52
N GLY A 303 7.78 -12.23 18.04
CA GLY A 303 6.77 -12.67 17.09
C GLY A 303 7.38 -13.16 15.77
N SER A 304 8.37 -12.45 15.24
CA SER A 304 9.09 -12.87 14.03
C SER A 304 9.73 -14.25 14.20
N MET A 305 10.44 -14.47 15.30
CA MET A 305 11.16 -15.73 15.53
C MET A 305 10.24 -16.88 15.88
N ALA A 306 9.16 -16.63 16.64
CA ALA A 306 8.14 -17.63 16.89
C ALA A 306 7.50 -18.10 15.58
N LEU A 307 7.17 -17.17 14.66
CA LEU A 307 6.66 -17.50 13.34
C LEU A 307 7.68 -18.26 12.48
N ILE A 308 8.94 -17.82 12.43
CA ILE A 308 9.98 -18.52 11.66
C ILE A 308 10.17 -19.95 12.17
N HIS A 309 10.14 -20.15 13.49
CA HIS A 309 10.20 -21.49 14.08
C HIS A 309 8.97 -22.33 13.69
N LYS A 310 7.77 -21.76 13.85
CA LYS A 310 6.51 -22.41 13.48
C LYS A 310 6.46 -22.77 11.99
N ALA A 311 6.91 -21.89 11.11
CA ALA A 311 7.01 -22.15 9.67
C ALA A 311 7.81 -23.42 9.34
N GLY A 312 8.88 -23.69 10.10
CA GLY A 312 9.72 -24.87 9.93
C GLY A 312 9.07 -26.20 10.31
N ILE A 313 8.02 -26.18 11.13
CA ILE A 313 7.42 -27.40 11.71
C ILE A 313 5.95 -27.60 11.35
N CYS A 314 5.24 -26.56 10.92
CA CYS A 314 3.79 -26.61 10.72
C CYS A 314 3.36 -27.05 9.30
N GLY A 315 4.30 -27.11 8.36
CA GLY A 315 4.03 -27.47 6.97
C GLY A 315 3.16 -26.46 6.20
N ALA A 316 2.96 -25.23 6.70
CA ALA A 316 2.16 -24.21 6.00
C ALA A 316 2.92 -23.51 4.86
N VAL A 317 4.25 -23.39 4.98
CA VAL A 317 5.10 -22.65 4.04
C VAL A 317 5.57 -23.57 2.92
N THR A 318 5.41 -23.13 1.67
CA THR A 318 5.80 -23.92 0.50
C THR A 318 7.33 -23.85 0.26
N PRO A 319 7.94 -24.87 -0.36
CA PRO A 319 9.37 -24.84 -0.73
C PRO A 319 9.75 -23.68 -1.67
N GLN A 320 8.81 -23.13 -2.44
CA GLN A 320 9.02 -22.07 -3.42
C GLN A 320 9.21 -20.68 -2.79
N SER A 321 8.94 -20.53 -1.50
CA SER A 321 8.97 -19.25 -0.77
C SER A 321 10.39 -18.73 -0.43
N ASN A 322 11.46 -19.40 -0.86
CA ASN A 322 12.84 -19.15 -0.43
C ASN A 322 13.00 -19.12 1.11
N PHE A 323 12.16 -19.88 1.81
CA PHE A 323 12.18 -19.96 3.26
C PHE A 323 13.47 -20.60 3.76
N VAL A 324 14.18 -19.87 4.61
CA VAL A 324 15.35 -20.37 5.33
C VAL A 324 14.92 -20.72 6.75
N THR A 325 14.86 -22.03 7.04
CA THR A 325 14.43 -22.56 8.34
C THR A 325 15.36 -22.10 9.46
N LEU A 326 14.88 -22.13 10.71
CA LEU A 326 15.71 -21.79 11.86
C LEU A 326 17.03 -22.60 11.88
N ASP A 327 16.93 -23.91 11.65
CA ASP A 327 18.09 -24.81 11.61
C ASP A 327 19.09 -24.42 10.51
N GLU A 328 18.60 -24.03 9.34
CA GLU A 328 19.46 -23.56 8.24
C GLU A 328 20.15 -22.25 8.60
N ARG A 329 19.43 -21.30 9.22
CA ARG A 329 20.01 -20.02 9.68
C ARG A 329 21.16 -20.27 10.65
N PHE A 330 20.99 -21.22 11.58
CA PHE A 330 22.04 -21.58 12.54
C PHE A 330 23.20 -22.34 11.91
N ARG A 331 22.98 -23.12 10.85
CA ARG A 331 24.08 -23.68 10.05
C ARG A 331 24.90 -22.56 9.40
N ILE A 332 24.23 -21.63 8.74
CA ILE A 332 24.88 -20.46 8.12
C ILE A 332 25.65 -19.65 9.16
N LEU A 333 25.09 -19.41 10.35
CA LEU A 333 25.79 -18.70 11.42
C LEU A 333 27.08 -19.40 11.86
N LYS A 334 27.14 -20.73 11.82
CA LYS A 334 28.34 -21.50 12.16
C LYS A 334 29.42 -21.46 11.07
N GLU A 335 29.03 -21.20 9.83
CA GLU A 335 29.94 -21.11 8.68
C GLU A 335 30.55 -19.71 8.51
N VAL A 336 30.01 -18.68 9.17
CA VAL A 336 30.56 -17.32 9.14
C VAL A 336 31.92 -17.28 9.84
N ASP A 337 32.91 -16.66 9.19
CA ASP A 337 34.23 -16.39 9.77
C ASP A 337 34.17 -15.21 10.76
N TRP A 338 33.70 -15.51 11.97
CA TRP A 338 33.58 -14.53 13.06
C TRP A 338 34.94 -14.01 13.55
N GLU A 339 36.03 -14.75 13.34
CA GLU A 339 37.37 -14.31 13.74
C GLU A 339 37.90 -13.21 12.82
N SER A 340 37.72 -13.37 11.50
CA SER A 340 38.05 -12.34 10.52
C SER A 340 37.22 -11.08 10.76
N LEU A 341 35.90 -11.25 10.92
CA LEU A 341 34.99 -10.14 11.25
C LEU A 341 35.33 -9.46 12.57
N ALA A 342 35.90 -10.15 13.56
CA ALA A 342 36.35 -9.55 14.82
C ALA A 342 37.66 -8.76 14.67
N LYS A 343 38.59 -9.23 13.84
CA LYS A 343 39.86 -8.52 13.58
C LYS A 343 39.65 -7.19 12.85
N GLU A 344 38.68 -7.12 11.94
CA GLU A 344 38.27 -5.85 11.32
C GLU A 344 37.71 -4.83 12.32
N GLN A 345 37.26 -5.27 13.50
CA GLN A 345 36.75 -4.40 14.58
C GLN A 345 37.87 -3.85 15.47
N GLU A 346 39.05 -4.45 15.43
CA GLU A 346 40.21 -4.08 16.26
C GLU A 346 41.19 -3.13 15.54
N SER A 347 41.02 -2.88 14.24
CA SER A 347 41.83 -1.90 13.49
C SER A 347 41.44 -0.46 13.87
N PRO A 348 42.33 0.34 14.50
CA PRO A 348 42.01 1.71 14.85
C PRO A 348 42.01 2.60 13.61
N ALA A 349 41.13 3.60 13.62
CA ALA A 349 41.25 4.79 12.79
C ALA A 349 42.54 5.56 13.15
N GLU A 350 43.68 5.16 12.63
CA GLU A 350 44.93 5.94 12.66
C GLU A 350 45.28 6.42 11.25
N SER A 351 44.90 7.65 10.91
CA SER A 351 45.76 8.64 10.25
C SER A 351 44.97 9.89 9.88
N ALA A 352 44.77 10.78 10.85
CA ALA A 352 44.48 12.19 10.56
C ALA A 352 45.05 13.06 11.68
N VAL A 353 46.38 13.06 11.80
CA VAL A 353 47.10 14.17 12.41
C VAL A 353 47.43 15.14 11.26
N PRO A 354 46.87 16.35 11.21
CA PRO A 354 47.35 17.34 10.26
C PRO A 354 48.72 17.82 10.75
N ALA A 355 49.75 17.58 9.93
CA ALA A 355 51.06 18.18 10.14
C ALA A 355 50.90 19.71 10.09
N ALA A 356 51.31 20.35 11.17
CA ALA A 356 51.54 21.77 11.22
C ALA A 356 52.79 22.10 10.40
N SER A 357 52.63 23.03 9.45
CA SER A 357 53.70 23.91 8.94
C SER A 357 53.05 25.06 8.19
#